data_AF-A0A661N4R2-F1
#
_entry.id   AF-A0A661N4R2-F1
#
_cell.length_a   1.000
_cell.length_b   1.000
_cell.length_c   1.000
_cell.angle_alpha   90.00
_cell.angle_beta   90.00
_cell.angle_gamma   90.00
#
_symmetry.space_group_name_H-M   'P 1'
#
loop_
_entity.id
_entity.type
_entity.pdbx_description
1 polymer ?
#
loop_
_entity_poly.entity_id
_entity_poly.type
_entity_poly.pdbx_seq_one_letter_code
_entity_poly.pdbx_strand_id
1 'polypeptide(L)' 'MTAEHVAPVVAFLLGPDARDVSGEVVGVAGGRLYALRARETTGAFSEGRPFTVEDIKAAWDEATRGSTTRG' A
#
# COMPACT_ATOMS: atom_id res chain seq x y z
N MET A 1 22.23 -8.17 -1.23
CA MET A 1 21.01 -8.69 -1.90
C MET A 1 21.45 -9.26 -3.23
N THR A 2 21.17 -10.53 -3.50
CA THR A 2 21.60 -11.23 -4.71
C THR A 2 20.38 -11.71 -5.50
N ALA A 3 20.54 -11.99 -6.79
CA ALA A 3 19.42 -12.34 -7.70
C ALA A 3 18.66 -13.59 -7.25
N GLU A 4 19.32 -14.49 -6.51
CA GLU A 4 18.78 -15.75 -6.00
C GLU A 4 17.59 -15.55 -5.04
N HIS A 5 17.47 -14.39 -4.41
CA HIS A 5 16.32 -14.07 -3.56
C HIS A 5 15.08 -13.67 -4.37
N VAL A 6 15.27 -13.11 -5.57
CA VAL A 6 14.18 -12.58 -6.42
C VAL A 6 13.73 -13.61 -7.45
N ALA A 7 14.66 -14.41 -7.98
CA ALA A 7 14.38 -15.35 -9.07
C ALA A 7 13.21 -16.32 -8.79
N PRO A 8 13.04 -16.91 -7.60
CA PRO A 8 11.90 -17.77 -7.31
C PRO A 8 10.55 -17.04 -7.33
N VAL A 9 10.52 -15.77 -6.91
CA VAL A 9 9.30 -14.95 -6.93
C VAL A 9 8.88 -14.67 -8.37
N VAL A 10 9.82 -14.34 -9.25
CA VAL A 10 9.56 -14.14 -10.67
C VAL A 10 9.11 -15.45 -11.33
N ALA A 11 9.77 -16.57 -11.03
CA ALA A 11 9.38 -17.88 -11.55
C ALA A 11 7.96 -18.27 -11.15
N PHE A 12 7.57 -18.02 -9.90
CA PHE A 12 6.19 -18.21 -9.43
C PHE A 12 5.19 -17.33 -10.20
N LEU A 13 5.46 -16.02 -10.29
CA LEU A 13 4.54 -15.05 -10.93
C LEU A 13 4.34 -15.31 -12.44
N LEU A 14 5.31 -15.95 -13.10
CA LEU A 14 5.21 -16.36 -14.51
C LEU A 14 4.64 -17.78 -14.69
N GLY A 15 4.46 -18.52 -13.59
CA GLY A 15 4.02 -19.91 -13.60
C GLY A 15 2.48 -20.07 -13.57
N PRO A 16 1.99 -21.29 -13.84
CA PRO A 16 0.55 -21.57 -13.83
C PRO A 16 -0.12 -21.37 -12.46
N ASP A 17 0.66 -21.48 -11.39
CA ASP A 17 0.16 -21.30 -10.01
C ASP A 17 -0.18 -19.85 -9.67
N ALA A 18 0.28 -18.88 -10.47
CA ALA A 18 0.00 -17.46 -10.31
C ALA A 18 -1.11 -16.95 -11.25
N ARG A 19 -1.88 -17.84 -11.89
CA ARG A 19 -2.92 -17.46 -12.88
C ARG A 19 -3.97 -16.49 -12.34
N ASP A 20 -4.27 -16.57 -11.04
CA ASP A 20 -5.28 -15.77 -10.35
C ASP A 20 -4.63 -14.59 -9.58
N VAL A 21 -3.31 -14.41 -9.69
CA VAL A 21 -2.55 -13.35 -9.03
C VAL A 21 -2.35 -12.19 -10.00
N SER A 22 -2.98 -11.05 -9.72
CA SER A 22 -2.84 -9.84 -10.53
C SER A 22 -2.99 -8.57 -9.69
N GLY A 23 -2.38 -7.46 -10.16
CA GLY A 23 -2.49 -6.15 -9.50
C GLY A 23 -1.65 -5.98 -8.24
N GLU A 24 -0.89 -7.00 -7.84
CA GLU A 24 -0.04 -6.96 -6.66
C GLU A 24 1.26 -6.19 -6.89
N VAL A 25 1.65 -5.37 -5.92
CA VAL A 25 2.99 -4.80 -5.83
C VAL A 25 3.72 -5.55 -4.73
N VAL A 26 4.78 -6.29 -5.07
CA VAL A 26 5.52 -7.10 -4.09
C VAL A 26 6.97 -6.66 -3.96
N GLY A 27 7.52 -6.76 -2.75
CA GLY A 27 8.91 -6.49 -2.43
C GLY A 27 9.60 -7.73 -1.88
N VAL A 28 10.90 -7.85 -2.17
CA VAL A 28 11.77 -8.90 -1.65
C VAL A 28 12.97 -8.25 -0.96
N ALA A 29 13.22 -8.63 0.29
CA ALA A 29 14.35 -8.14 1.07
C ALA A 29 15.01 -9.30 1.84
N GLY A 30 16.15 -9.78 1.36
CA GLY A 30 16.76 -11.01 1.87
C GLY A 30 15.77 -12.18 1.73
N GLY A 31 15.47 -12.88 2.83
CA GLY A 31 14.49 -13.97 2.86
C GLY A 31 13.02 -13.54 3.03
N ARG A 32 12.72 -12.23 3.03
CA ARG A 32 11.37 -11.72 3.26
C ARG A 32 10.68 -11.36 1.94
N LEU A 33 9.50 -11.93 1.70
CA LEU A 33 8.54 -11.53 0.67
C LEU A 33 7.38 -10.79 1.32
N TYR A 34 6.94 -9.67 0.75
CA TYR A 34 5.81 -8.89 1.25
C TYR A 34 5.09 -8.17 0.12
N ALA A 35 3.79 -7.94 0.30
CA ALA A 35 2.98 -7.13 -0.61
C ALA A 35 2.81 -5.70 -0.06
N LEU A 36 2.84 -4.72 -0.96
CA LEU A 36 2.45 -3.34 -0.71
C LEU A 36 1.00 -3.17 -1.12
N ARG A 37 0.15 -2.77 -0.17
CA ARG A 37 -1.25 -2.46 -0.40
C ARG A 37 -1.48 -0.99 -0.14
N ALA A 38 -2.00 -0.27 -1.14
CA ALA A 38 -2.55 1.05 -0.92
C ALA A 38 -3.81 0.91 -0.05
N ARG A 39 -3.97 1.82 0.90
CA ARG A 39 -5.17 1.92 1.73
C ARG A 39 -5.64 3.36 1.71
N GLU A 40 -6.93 3.55 1.62
CA GLU A 40 -7.56 4.85 1.81
C GLU A 40 -7.79 5.08 3.30
N THR A 41 -7.53 6.28 3.78
CA THR A 41 -7.92 6.69 5.14
C THR A 41 -9.37 7.17 5.13
N THR A 42 -9.94 7.48 6.30
CA THR A 42 -11.24 8.14 6.36
C THR A 42 -11.21 9.56 5.76
N GLY A 43 -10.02 10.14 5.58
CA GLY A 43 -9.84 11.49 5.08
C GLY A 43 -10.27 12.55 6.09
N ALA A 44 -10.29 13.80 5.64
CA ALA A 44 -10.88 14.92 6.35
C ALA A 44 -11.97 15.55 5.46
N PHE A 45 -12.99 16.13 6.09
CA PHE A 45 -14.15 16.68 5.40
C PHE A 45 -14.23 18.20 5.58
N SER A 46 -14.64 18.90 4.52
CA SER A 46 -14.96 20.34 4.57
C SER A 46 -16.40 20.53 4.10
N GLU A 47 -17.25 21.11 4.96
CA GLU A 47 -18.67 21.27 4.69
C GLU A 47 -18.94 22.49 3.82
N GLY A 48 -19.42 22.26 2.59
CA GLY A 48 -19.95 23.31 1.71
C GLY A 48 -18.92 24.32 1.17
N ARG A 49 -17.64 24.14 1.45
CA ARG A 49 -16.56 25.02 0.96
C ARG A 49 -15.30 24.23 0.60
N PRO A 50 -14.49 24.69 -0.37
CA PRO A 50 -13.16 24.14 -0.60
C PRO A 50 -12.27 24.31 0.64
N PHE A 51 -11.36 23.37 0.85
CA PHE A 51 -10.30 23.51 1.84
C PHE A 51 -9.42 24.74 1.56
N THR A 52 -9.09 25.50 2.59
CA THR A 52 -7.94 26.43 2.53
C THR A 52 -6.63 25.71 2.88
N VAL A 53 -5.49 26.37 2.68
CA VAL A 53 -4.19 25.84 3.09
C VAL A 53 -4.12 25.62 4.61
N GLU A 54 -4.72 26.53 5.38
CA GLU A 54 -4.82 26.44 6.83
C GLU A 54 -5.68 25.26 7.27
N ASP A 55 -6.81 25.02 6.60
CA ASP A 55 -7.68 23.87 6.88
C ASP A 55 -6.92 22.55 6.64
N ILE A 56 -6.17 22.45 5.53
CA ILE A 56 -5.34 21.26 5.22
C ILE A 56 -4.29 21.04 6.30
N LYS A 57 -3.60 22.11 6.72
CA LYS A 57 -2.58 22.03 7.76
C LYS A 57 -3.18 21.55 9.08
N ALA A 58 -4.38 22.01 9.44
CA ALA A 58 -5.08 21.59 10.65
C ALA A 58 -5.56 20.12 10.57
N ALA A 59 -6.00 19.68 9.39
CA ALA A 59 -6.57 18.34 9.19
C ALA A 59 -5.56 17.26 8.77
N TRP A 60 -4.27 17.60 8.58
CA TRP A 60 -3.26 16.69 8.03
C TRP A 60 -3.14 15.37 8.81
N ASP A 61 -3.11 15.46 10.13
CA ASP A 61 -2.99 14.31 11.02
C ASP A 61 -4.26 13.45 11.11
N GLU A 62 -5.41 13.97 10.67
CA GLU A 62 -6.65 13.21 10.53
C GLU A 62 -6.67 12.52 9.17
N ALA A 63 -6.43 13.30 8.10
CA ALA A 63 -6.42 12.83 6.72
C ALA A 63 -5.38 11.73 6.46
N THR A 64 -4.24 11.72 7.16
CA THR A 64 -3.17 10.73 6.95
C THR A 64 -3.18 9.58 7.95
N ARG A 65 -4.05 9.60 8.96
CA ARG A 65 -4.12 8.55 9.96
C ARG A 65 -4.77 7.30 9.38
N GLY A 66 -3.99 6.23 9.25
CA GLY A 66 -4.55 4.92 8.92
C GLY A 66 -5.42 4.43 10.08
N SER A 67 -6.65 3.98 9.79
CA SER A 67 -7.48 3.31 10.80
C SER A 67 -6.74 2.06 11.27
N THR A 68 -6.50 1.95 12.58
CA THR A 68 -5.94 0.74 13.17
C THR A 68 -7.11 -0.21 13.43
N THR A 69 -7.64 -0.82 12.38
CA THR A 69 -8.48 -2.02 12.57
C THR A 69 -7.52 -3.20 12.72
N ARG A 70 -7.17 -3.53 13.96
CA ARG A 70 -6.60 -4.85 14.29
C ARG A 70 -7.73 -5.87 14.12
N GLY A 71 -7.70 -6.62 13.02
CA GLY A 71 -8.34 -7.92 12.92
C GLY A 71 -7.45 -8.99 13.52
#